data_AF-A0A928SLX2-F1
#
_entry.id   AF-A0A928SLX2-F1
#
_cell.length_a   1.000
_cell.length_b   1.000
_cell.length_c   1.000
_cell.angle_alpha   90.00
_cell.angle_beta   90.00
_cell.angle_gamma   90.00
#
_symmetry.space_group_name_H-M   'P 1'
#
loop_
_entity.id
_entity.type
_entity.pdbx_description
1 polymer ?
#
loop_
_entity_poly.entity_id
_entity_poly.type
_entity_poly.pdbx_seq_one_letter_code
_entity_poly.pdbx_strand_id
1 'polypeptide(L)'
;MSEDADETPSEPPPEQRKKRKKKKRPPEPVASAPARPELDAAGRERPRFLLSFPSDPDLDRLVEAFERGDFATVRADAPALAERTEDERVRDAALELRRRIDPDPLIKYLLLASAVLLFVLVMHAYTHKP
;
A
#
# COMPACT_ATOMS: atom_id res chain seq x y z
N MET A 1 1.54 79.94 15.04
CA MET A 1 2.74 79.91 15.89
C MET A 1 2.36 79.12 17.14
N SER A 2 2.70 77.84 17.16
CA SER A 2 2.54 76.98 18.34
C SER A 2 3.72 76.02 18.31
N GLU A 3 4.66 76.29 19.20
CA GLU A 3 5.89 75.56 19.51
C GLU A 3 5.66 74.77 20.80
N ASP A 4 6.28 73.58 20.85
CA ASP A 4 6.79 72.87 22.05
C ASP A 4 5.78 72.37 23.11
N ALA A 5 5.95 71.24 23.79
CA ALA A 5 7.01 70.23 23.84
C ALA A 5 6.46 68.97 24.57
N ASP A 6 7.31 67.94 24.57
CA ASP A 6 7.51 66.93 25.63
C ASP A 6 6.86 65.53 25.56
N GLU A 7 7.77 64.61 25.22
CA GLU A 7 8.08 63.27 25.76
C GLU A 7 6.94 62.31 26.19
N THR A 8 6.68 61.22 25.46
CA THR A 8 7.23 59.82 25.58
C THR A 8 7.11 59.19 27.00
N PRO A 9 6.96 57.85 27.18
CA PRO A 9 7.11 56.77 26.20
C PRO A 9 6.17 55.54 26.38
N SER A 10 6.02 54.75 25.31
CA SER A 10 6.21 53.30 25.41
C SER A 10 6.54 52.73 24.04
N GLU A 11 7.68 52.06 24.04
CA GLU A 11 8.53 51.67 22.92
C GLU A 11 7.96 50.60 21.96
N PRO A 12 8.66 50.40 20.83
CA PRO A 12 8.27 49.59 19.68
C PRO A 12 8.98 48.20 19.69
N PRO A 13 9.41 47.65 18.55
CA PRO A 13 8.85 46.51 17.80
C PRO A 13 9.72 45.23 18.02
N PRO A 14 9.44 44.03 17.45
CA PRO A 14 9.81 43.79 16.04
C PRO A 14 9.07 42.64 15.30
N GLU A 15 9.28 42.62 13.99
CA GLU A 15 9.59 41.42 13.20
C GLU A 15 8.53 40.33 12.87
N GLN A 16 8.41 40.12 11.56
CA GLN A 16 8.51 38.81 10.90
C GLN A 16 7.38 37.79 11.16
N ARG A 17 6.53 37.57 10.15
CA ARG A 17 6.82 36.56 9.12
C ARG A 17 5.63 36.39 8.17
N LYS A 18 5.92 36.61 6.89
CA LYS A 18 5.19 36.08 5.75
C LYS A 18 4.89 34.59 6.00
N LYS A 19 3.61 34.21 6.20
CA LYS A 19 3.21 32.79 6.23
C LYS A 19 3.30 32.20 4.83
N ARG A 20 4.53 31.85 4.43
CA ARG A 20 4.82 31.00 3.28
C ARG A 20 4.28 29.59 3.55
N LYS A 21 3.46 29.12 2.61
CA LYS A 21 3.19 27.74 2.19
C LYS A 21 3.87 26.62 3.01
N LYS A 22 3.06 25.75 3.62
CA LYS A 22 3.41 24.34 3.81
C LYS A 22 2.43 23.48 2.99
N LYS A 23 2.55 23.59 1.67
CA LYS A 23 2.04 22.55 0.75
C LYS A 23 2.78 21.28 1.17
N LYS A 24 2.07 20.32 1.77
CA LYS A 24 2.63 19.00 2.11
C LYS A 24 3.35 18.51 0.86
N ARG A 25 4.68 18.50 0.90
CA ARG A 25 5.51 17.84 -0.12
C ARG A 25 4.97 16.42 -0.21
N PRO A 26 4.57 15.92 -1.40
CA PRO A 26 4.53 14.49 -1.63
C PRO A 26 5.88 13.94 -1.16
N PRO A 27 5.91 12.83 -0.40
CA PRO A 27 7.19 12.24 -0.02
C PRO A 27 8.01 12.05 -1.30
N GLU A 28 9.23 12.61 -1.29
CA GLU A 28 10.17 12.52 -2.39
C GLU A 28 10.32 11.03 -2.75
N PRO A 29 10.25 10.66 -4.05
CA PRO A 29 10.52 9.29 -4.47
C PRO A 29 11.96 9.00 -4.09
N VAL A 30 12.12 8.17 -3.07
CA VAL A 30 13.41 7.66 -2.60
C VAL A 30 14.20 7.12 -3.79
N ALA A 31 15.42 7.61 -3.89
CA ALA A 31 16.30 7.46 -5.03
C ALA A 31 16.56 6.00 -5.42
N SER A 32 16.46 5.76 -6.73
CA SER A 32 17.27 4.84 -7.52
C SER A 32 17.42 3.39 -7.04
N ALA A 33 16.30 2.66 -6.97
CA ALA A 33 16.34 1.26 -7.40
C ALA A 33 16.25 1.24 -8.95
N PRO A 34 16.84 0.26 -9.66
CA PRO A 34 16.64 0.12 -11.09
C PRO A 34 15.14 0.09 -11.36
N ALA A 35 14.64 0.99 -12.21
CA ALA A 35 13.23 1.02 -12.54
C ALA A 35 12.86 -0.32 -13.17
N ARG A 36 12.04 -1.10 -12.47
CA ARG A 36 11.44 -2.30 -13.05
C ARG A 36 10.65 -1.89 -14.29
N PRO A 37 10.63 -2.71 -15.35
CA PRO A 37 9.85 -2.41 -16.54
C PRO A 37 8.37 -2.25 -16.17
N GLU A 38 7.69 -1.31 -16.83
CA GLU A 38 6.27 -1.01 -16.59
C GLU A 38 5.34 -2.14 -17.02
N LEU A 39 5.79 -2.97 -17.96
CA LEU A 39 5.04 -4.09 -18.50
C LEU A 39 5.54 -5.39 -17.88
N ASP A 40 4.61 -6.31 -17.61
CA ASP A 40 4.92 -7.68 -17.19
C ASP A 40 5.34 -8.54 -18.39
N ALA A 41 5.73 -9.80 -18.13
CA ALA A 41 6.12 -10.74 -19.17
C ALA A 41 4.99 -11.06 -20.17
N ALA A 42 3.73 -10.81 -19.80
CA ALA A 42 2.56 -10.97 -20.65
C ALA A 42 2.17 -9.69 -21.40
N GLY A 43 2.96 -8.61 -21.28
CA GLY A 43 2.69 -7.32 -21.93
C GLY A 43 1.55 -6.52 -21.28
N ARG A 44 1.20 -6.81 -20.02
CA ARG A 44 0.17 -6.08 -19.25
C ARG A 44 0.84 -5.03 -18.36
N GLU A 45 0.13 -3.95 -18.09
CA GLU A 45 0.60 -2.89 -17.18
C GLU A 45 0.77 -3.44 -15.76
N ARG A 46 1.97 -3.32 -15.20
CA ARG A 46 2.27 -3.73 -13.83
C ARG A 46 1.63 -2.77 -12.84
N PRO A 47 1.08 -3.29 -11.73
CA PRO A 47 0.68 -2.46 -10.61
C PRO A 47 1.81 -1.52 -10.17
N ARG A 48 1.46 -0.24 -9.97
CA ARG A 48 2.43 0.82 -9.62
C ARG A 48 3.29 0.51 -8.40
N PHE A 49 2.78 -0.25 -7.43
CA PHE A 49 3.54 -0.60 -6.22
C PHE A 49 4.71 -1.56 -6.53
N LEU A 50 4.57 -2.44 -7.52
CA LEU A 50 5.65 -3.34 -7.94
C LEU A 50 6.82 -2.57 -8.56
N LEU A 51 6.57 -1.41 -9.18
CA LEU A 51 7.62 -0.58 -9.78
C LEU A 51 8.58 0.00 -8.74
N SER A 52 8.14 0.13 -7.49
CA SER A 52 8.97 0.61 -6.38
C SER A 52 9.80 -0.47 -5.68
N PHE A 53 9.63 -1.74 -6.05
CA PHE A 53 10.31 -2.84 -5.37
C PHE A 53 11.79 -2.92 -5.76
N PRO A 54 12.70 -3.19 -4.80
CA PRO A 54 14.13 -3.36 -5.08
C PRO A 54 14.35 -4.54 -6.03
N SER A 55 15.40 -4.51 -6.84
CA SER A 55 15.77 -5.66 -7.69
C SER A 55 16.49 -6.71 -6.84
N ASP A 56 15.85 -7.86 -6.66
CA ASP A 56 16.38 -8.99 -5.90
C ASP A 56 15.86 -10.29 -6.53
N PRO A 57 16.71 -11.31 -6.79
CA PRO A 57 16.31 -12.50 -7.52
C PRO A 57 15.24 -13.33 -6.81
N ASP A 58 15.23 -13.34 -5.47
CA ASP A 58 14.21 -14.08 -4.71
C ASP A 58 12.89 -13.31 -4.72
N LEU A 59 12.94 -11.99 -4.56
CA LEU A 59 11.75 -11.14 -4.67
C LEU A 59 11.15 -11.17 -6.08
N ASP A 60 11.99 -11.19 -7.11
CA ASP A 60 11.57 -11.24 -8.51
C ASP A 60 10.78 -12.51 -8.82
N ARG A 61 11.16 -13.65 -8.23
CA ARG A 61 10.38 -14.90 -8.34
C ARG A 61 8.99 -14.76 -7.73
N LEU A 62 8.86 -14.07 -6.60
CA LEU A 62 7.55 -13.81 -5.99
C LEU A 62 6.71 -12.83 -6.81
N VAL A 63 7.34 -11.82 -7.40
CA VAL A 63 6.66 -10.88 -8.31
C VAL A 63 6.16 -11.62 -9.56
N GLU A 64 6.96 -12.51 -10.14
CA GLU A 64 6.51 -13.34 -11.27
C GLU A 64 5.36 -14.27 -10.87
N ALA A 65 5.43 -14.91 -9.70
CA ALA A 65 4.34 -15.73 -9.19
C ALA A 65 3.04 -14.90 -9.02
N PHE A 66 3.14 -13.68 -8.48
CA PHE A 66 2.02 -12.75 -8.39
C PHE A 66 1.43 -12.40 -9.77
N GLU A 67 2.28 -12.12 -10.76
CA GLU A 67 1.86 -11.78 -12.13
C GLU A 67 1.16 -12.95 -12.83
N ARG A 68 1.58 -14.18 -12.54
CA ARG A 68 0.92 -15.41 -13.02
C ARG A 68 -0.36 -15.76 -12.26
N GLY A 69 -0.69 -15.02 -11.19
CA GLY A 69 -1.83 -15.30 -10.32
C GLY A 69 -1.62 -16.46 -9.35
N ASP A 70 -0.38 -16.92 -9.17
CA ASP A 70 -0.02 -17.96 -8.19
C ASP A 70 0.13 -17.33 -6.80
N PHE A 71 -1.00 -16.91 -6.23
CA PHE A 71 -1.04 -16.32 -4.90
C PHE A 71 -0.76 -17.31 -3.78
N ALA A 72 -0.82 -18.63 -4.05
CA ALA A 72 -0.50 -19.65 -3.05
C ALA A 72 1.00 -19.65 -2.74
N THR A 73 1.84 -19.64 -3.78
CA THR A 73 3.30 -19.54 -3.64
C THR A 73 3.69 -18.22 -2.98
N VAL A 74 3.15 -17.10 -3.44
CA VAL A 74 3.42 -15.79 -2.82
C VAL A 74 3.01 -15.76 -1.34
N ARG A 75 1.90 -16.41 -0.99
CA ARG A 75 1.42 -16.49 0.39
C ARG A 75 2.40 -17.23 1.29
N ALA A 76 2.94 -18.36 0.83
CA ALA A 76 3.86 -19.18 1.60
C ALA A 76 5.26 -18.56 1.67
N ASP A 77 5.76 -18.07 0.55
CA ASP A 77 7.20 -17.77 0.40
C ASP A 77 7.55 -16.31 0.72
N ALA A 78 6.59 -15.38 0.66
CA ALA A 78 6.82 -13.99 1.03
C ALA A 78 7.24 -13.78 2.50
N PRO A 79 6.57 -14.37 3.52
CA PRO A 79 7.05 -14.27 4.90
C PRO A 79 8.40 -14.99 5.08
N ALA A 80 8.60 -16.14 4.44
CA ALA A 80 9.87 -16.86 4.49
C ALA A 80 11.03 -16.07 3.84
N LEU A 81 10.76 -15.26 2.82
CA LEU A 81 11.74 -14.34 2.23
C LEU A 81 12.05 -13.18 3.19
N ALA A 82 11.01 -12.61 3.81
CA ALA A 82 11.15 -11.54 4.78
C ALA A 82 12.00 -11.93 6.00
N GLU A 83 11.94 -13.20 6.43
CA GLU A 83 12.73 -13.72 7.54
C GLU A 83 14.20 -14.01 7.19
N ARG A 84 14.48 -14.45 5.96
CA ARG A 84 15.83 -14.84 5.54
C ARG A 84 16.68 -13.71 4.96
N THR A 85 16.04 -12.64 4.49
CA THR A 85 16.76 -11.54 3.83
C THR A 85 17.34 -10.56 4.85
N GLU A 86 18.54 -10.08 4.58
CA GLU A 86 19.21 -9.05 5.38
C GLU A 86 18.83 -7.63 4.92
N ASP A 87 18.33 -7.47 3.68
CA ASP A 87 17.92 -6.18 3.13
C ASP A 87 16.50 -5.82 3.58
N GLU A 88 16.40 -4.74 4.37
CA GLU A 88 15.13 -4.22 4.87
C GLU A 88 14.16 -3.85 3.73
N ARG A 89 14.66 -3.39 2.59
CA ARG A 89 13.82 -3.01 1.44
C ARG A 89 13.18 -4.23 0.80
N VAL A 90 13.92 -5.33 0.71
CA VAL A 90 13.41 -6.61 0.17
C VAL A 90 12.39 -7.19 1.12
N ARG A 91 12.66 -7.13 2.43
CA ARG A 91 11.74 -7.55 3.49
C ARG A 91 10.41 -6.79 3.43
N ASP A 92 10.47 -5.46 3.37
CA ASP A 92 9.28 -4.61 3.30
C ASP A 92 8.47 -4.86 2.02
N ALA A 93 9.14 -5.03 0.88
CA ALA A 93 8.50 -5.35 -0.39
C ALA A 93 7.81 -6.73 -0.36
N ALA A 94 8.45 -7.75 0.22
CA ALA A 94 7.86 -9.08 0.37
C ALA A 94 6.62 -9.04 1.27
N LEU A 95 6.67 -8.30 2.38
CA LEU A 95 5.52 -8.14 3.29
C LEU A 95 4.39 -7.33 2.65
N GLU A 96 4.69 -6.28 1.89
CA GLU A 96 3.67 -5.52 1.15
C GLU A 96 2.98 -6.42 0.11
N LEU A 97 3.75 -7.25 -0.61
CA LEU A 97 3.18 -8.22 -1.57
C LEU A 97 2.23 -9.20 -0.87
N ARG A 98 2.64 -9.74 0.29
CA ARG A 98 1.81 -10.62 1.11
C ARG A 98 0.50 -9.94 1.54
N ARG A 99 0.58 -8.69 1.99
CA ARG A 99 -0.57 -7.91 2.44
C ARG A 99 -1.58 -7.67 1.32
N ARG A 100 -1.12 -7.53 0.08
CA ARG A 100 -1.98 -7.29 -1.10
C ARG A 100 -2.77 -8.52 -1.54
N ILE A 101 -2.30 -9.72 -1.23
CA ILE A 101 -2.93 -10.98 -1.66
C ILE A 101 -3.81 -11.63 -0.57
N ASP A 102 -3.87 -11.05 0.62
CA ASP A 102 -4.72 -11.60 1.68
C ASP A 102 -6.20 -11.40 1.30
N PRO A 103 -6.98 -12.50 1.21
CA PRO A 103 -8.39 -12.40 0.84
C PRO A 103 -9.17 -11.69 1.94
N ASP A 104 -10.08 -10.80 1.54
CA ASP A 104 -11.02 -10.15 2.46
C ASP A 104 -11.76 -11.23 3.28
N PRO A 105 -11.67 -11.20 4.63
CA PRO A 105 -12.39 -12.14 5.49
C PRO A 105 -13.88 -12.22 5.17
N LEU A 106 -14.49 -11.11 4.74
CA LEU A 106 -15.92 -11.03 4.41
C LEU A 106 -16.30 -11.95 3.26
N ILE A 107 -15.46 -12.08 2.24
CA ILE A 107 -15.70 -12.97 1.09
C ILE A 107 -15.79 -14.42 1.55
N LYS A 108 -14.95 -14.83 2.50
CA LYS A 108 -14.99 -16.19 3.06
C LYS A 108 -16.33 -16.47 3.73
N TYR A 109 -16.83 -15.53 4.52
CA TYR A 109 -18.12 -15.65 5.20
C TYR A 109 -19.29 -15.64 4.22
N LEU A 110 -19.27 -14.76 3.21
CA LEU A 110 -20.28 -14.70 2.16
C LEU A 110 -20.36 -16.02 1.37
N LEU A 111 -19.20 -16.57 0.99
CA LEU A 111 -19.13 -17.89 0.32
C LEU A 111 -19.71 -18.98 1.21
N LEU A 112 -19.34 -19.03 2.49
CA LEU A 112 -19.89 -19.99 3.44
C LEU A 112 -21.41 -19.85 3.59
N ALA A 113 -21.91 -18.63 3.77
CA ALA A 113 -23.34 -18.35 3.87
C ALA A 113 -24.09 -18.78 2.61
N SER A 114 -23.52 -18.53 1.42
CA SER A 114 -24.09 -18.96 0.15
C SER A 114 -24.16 -20.48 0.03
N ALA A 115 -23.13 -21.20 0.48
CA ALA A 115 -23.09 -22.66 0.47
C ALA A 115 -24.13 -23.25 1.43
N VAL A 116 -24.29 -22.66 2.62
CA VAL A 116 -25.32 -23.05 3.60
C VAL A 116 -26.72 -22.80 3.04
N LEU A 117 -26.97 -21.62 2.46
CA LEU A 117 -28.26 -21.29 1.88
C LEU A 117 -28.62 -22.26 0.74
N LEU A 118 -27.65 -22.54 -0.15
CA LEU A 118 -27.82 -23.51 -1.23
C LEU A 118 -28.15 -24.90 -0.67
N PHE A 119 -27.44 -25.35 0.35
CA PHE A 119 -27.69 -26.64 0.99
C PHE A 119 -29.10 -26.74 1.57
N VAL A 120 -29.57 -25.68 2.26
CA VAL A 120 -30.93 -25.60 2.80
C VAL A 120 -31.97 -25.67 1.68
N LEU A 121 -31.78 -24.93 0.59
CA LEU A 121 -32.70 -24.94 -0.55
C LEU A 121 -32.78 -26.32 -1.21
N VAL A 122 -31.62 -26.98 -1.40
CA VAL A 122 -31.56 -28.34 -1.95
C VAL A 122 -32.30 -29.30 -1.03
N MET A 123 -31.99 -29.31 0.26
CA MET A 123 -32.63 -30.20 1.23
C MET A 123 -34.15 -29.97 1.28
N HIS A 124 -34.58 -28.71 1.35
CA HIS A 124 -36.00 -28.35 1.31
C HIS A 124 -36.67 -28.86 0.03
N ALA A 125 -36.06 -28.68 -1.14
CA ALA A 125 -36.61 -29.16 -2.41
C ALA A 125 -36.77 -30.68 -2.48
N TYR A 126 -35.91 -31.45 -1.80
CA TYR A 126 -36.03 -32.90 -1.72
C TYR A 126 -37.06 -33.35 -0.66
N THR A 127 -37.15 -32.67 0.48
CA THR A 127 -38.09 -33.05 1.56
C THR A 127 -39.52 -32.61 1.28
N HIS A 128 -39.72 -31.48 0.59
CA HIS A 128 -41.03 -30.95 0.22
C HIS A 128 -41.45 -31.30 -1.21
N LYS A 129 -40.77 -32.27 -1.84
CA LYS A 129 -41.24 -32.85 -3.09
C LYS A 129 -42.51 -33.69 -2.78
N PRO A 130 -43.66 -33.40 -3.42
CA PRO A 130 -44.90 -34.15 -3.22
C PRO A 130 -44.81 -35.58 -3.77
#